data_AF-A0A1S9AVX4-F1
#
_entry.id   AF-A0A1S9AVX4-F1
#
_cell.length_a   1.000
_cell.length_b   1.000
_cell.length_c   1.000
_cell.angle_alpha   90.00
_cell.angle_beta   90.00
_cell.angle_gamma   90.00
#
_symmetry.space_group_name_H-M   'P 1'
#
loop_
_entity.id
_entity.type
_entity.pdbx_description
1 polymer ?
#
loop_
_entity_poly.entity_id
_entity_poly.type
_entity_poly.pdbx_seq_one_letter_code
_entity_poly.pdbx_strand_id
1 'polypeptide(L)'
;MSQLLSSPVLRARLLPLGLLLAVALGWLTAHGGLLVPGLLMTLAVAVPFLLALFHQPRLGIIGLIVYCFVLFIPVREVGGAPYGMAVDGLLVLTWVAVALQYERYQWHRLRNDLGLATLLWMGYNVLELGNPEGASVSGWFQEMRSTALYWALLVPLVLLLFHQRRDLNLFLYLIIGLSVLGALNGLKQQLLGLSPGEQAFLNENTKTHLLWGKLRVFSFYSDAGQFGAAQAHILVVALVLALGPFAPWKRVLLGVAAALLLVGMLISGTRGALFALGTGIAVALLVSKNIKALVIGGMLALAAFGLLKYTTIGNQNYSIYRLRTGLDPQDASFNVRLQNQLALADYLKSRPWGGGVGIIGNTGIHYNPGKYLASIPPDSYWVKVWAMYGVAGLVLWLGIMVYILGYGGAVVWRTRDPALKVKLLALLAGAAGSLLCSYGNEVINFMPSALIVYVSWAFLFMGPQLDTSHPGPRSRGEEEPNVSNDARTPRGRSARAARPRPSELLPS
;
A
#
# COMPACT_ATOMS: atom_id res chain seq x y z
N MET A 1 -26.06 12.68 23.30
CA MET A 1 -25.51 14.06 23.21
C MET A 1 -26.58 15.16 23.17
N SER A 2 -27.78 14.96 22.58
CA SER A 2 -28.81 16.03 22.52
C SER A 2 -29.49 16.37 23.85
N GLN A 3 -29.56 15.43 24.81
CA GLN A 3 -30.17 15.67 26.14
C GLN A 3 -29.23 16.37 27.15
N LEU A 4 -27.93 16.47 26.87
CA LEU A 4 -26.95 17.18 27.72
C LEU A 4 -26.90 18.69 27.40
N LEU A 5 -27.26 19.09 26.18
CA LEU A 5 -27.22 20.48 25.70
C LEU A 5 -28.53 21.27 25.92
N SER A 6 -29.55 20.66 26.54
CA SER A 6 -30.87 21.26 26.80
C SER A 6 -31.01 21.90 28.18
N SER A 7 -30.05 21.70 29.09
CA SER A 7 -30.13 22.31 30.42
C SER A 7 -29.70 23.79 30.37
N PRO A 8 -30.55 24.74 30.83
CA PRO A 8 -30.26 26.17 30.77
C PRO A 8 -29.05 26.56 31.64
N VAL A 9 -28.79 25.79 32.70
CA VAL A 9 -27.64 25.97 33.59
C VAL A 9 -26.32 25.56 32.92
N LEU A 10 -26.32 24.52 32.09
CA LEU A 10 -25.13 24.13 31.33
C LEU A 10 -24.79 25.18 30.26
N ARG A 11 -25.80 25.71 29.55
CA ARG A 11 -25.60 26.77 28.55
C ARG A 11 -25.02 28.04 29.18
N ALA A 12 -25.51 28.44 30.36
CA ALA A 12 -25.03 29.61 31.08
C ALA A 12 -23.56 29.51 31.54
N ARG A 13 -23.04 28.29 31.76
CA ARG A 13 -21.62 28.06 32.12
C ARG A 13 -20.72 27.81 30.91
N LEU A 14 -21.24 27.19 29.85
CA LEU A 14 -20.48 26.89 28.63
C LEU A 14 -20.27 28.12 27.74
N LEU A 15 -21.21 29.06 27.71
CA LEU A 15 -21.08 30.31 26.96
C LEU A 15 -19.90 31.20 27.42
N PRO A 16 -19.75 31.55 28.70
CA PRO A 16 -18.61 32.35 29.16
C PRO A 16 -17.29 31.60 29.04
N LEU A 17 -17.29 30.28 29.25
CA LEU A 17 -16.10 29.45 29.03
C LEU A 17 -15.68 29.44 27.56
N GLY A 18 -16.64 29.31 26.64
CA GLY A 18 -16.40 29.38 25.20
C GLY A 18 -15.92 30.76 24.75
N LEU A 19 -16.45 31.84 25.36
CA LEU A 19 -16.02 33.21 25.09
C LEU A 19 -14.59 33.46 25.60
N LEU A 20 -14.27 33.00 26.80
CA LEU A 20 -12.92 33.06 27.37
C LEU A 20 -11.93 32.26 26.52
N LEU A 21 -12.32 31.06 26.05
CA LEU A 21 -11.52 30.28 25.13
C LEU A 21 -11.30 31.03 23.81
N ALA A 22 -12.35 31.62 23.23
CA ALA A 22 -12.24 32.39 21.99
C ALA A 22 -11.32 33.62 22.15
N VAL A 23 -11.40 34.34 23.27
CA VAL A 23 -10.53 35.49 23.57
C VAL A 23 -9.09 35.05 23.81
N ALA A 24 -8.87 33.97 24.59
CA ALA A 24 -7.53 33.41 24.81
C ALA A 24 -6.90 32.90 23.51
N LEU A 25 -7.70 32.27 22.64
CA LEU A 25 -7.29 31.82 21.32
C LEU A 25 -6.97 32.99 20.38
N GLY A 26 -7.79 34.05 20.40
CA GLY A 26 -7.52 35.28 19.66
C GLY A 26 -6.23 35.96 20.11
N TRP A 27 -6.00 36.04 21.43
CA TRP A 27 -4.79 36.62 22.01
C TRP A 27 -3.54 35.78 21.69
N LEU A 28 -3.62 34.46 21.81
CA LEU A 28 -2.53 33.55 21.43
C LEU A 28 -2.24 33.62 19.92
N THR A 29 -3.26 33.73 19.08
CA THR A 29 -3.08 33.88 17.62
C THR A 29 -2.43 35.22 17.27
N ALA A 30 -2.77 36.30 17.98
CA ALA A 30 -2.14 37.61 17.78
C ALA A 30 -0.64 37.61 18.11
N HIS A 31 -0.19 36.82 19.10
CA HIS A 31 1.22 36.76 19.52
C HIS A 31 2.02 35.64 18.82
N GLY A 32 1.38 34.51 18.54
CA GLY A 32 2.01 33.31 17.94
C GLY A 32 1.81 33.18 16.43
N GLY A 33 1.11 34.13 15.79
CA GLY A 33 0.82 34.10 14.36
C GLY A 33 0.00 32.87 13.94
N LEU A 34 0.17 32.43 12.68
CA LEU A 34 -0.54 31.29 12.10
C LEU A 34 -0.19 29.93 12.74
N LEU A 35 0.86 29.86 13.56
CA LEU A 35 1.26 28.64 14.25
C LEU A 35 0.21 28.18 15.28
N VAL A 36 -0.42 29.13 15.98
CA VAL A 36 -1.41 28.82 17.02
C VAL A 36 -2.69 28.20 16.42
N PRO A 37 -3.36 28.81 15.43
CA PRO A 37 -4.49 28.16 14.75
C PRO A 37 -4.11 26.83 14.11
N GLY A 38 -2.94 26.73 13.48
CA GLY A 38 -2.46 25.49 12.86
C GLY A 38 -2.28 24.36 13.86
N LEU A 39 -1.68 24.63 15.03
CA LEU A 39 -1.52 23.66 16.11
C LEU A 39 -2.88 23.21 16.67
N LEU A 40 -3.81 24.13 16.87
CA LEU A 40 -5.13 23.82 17.40
C LEU A 40 -5.96 22.97 16.44
N MET A 41 -5.94 23.28 15.14
CA MET A 41 -6.57 22.43 14.12
C MET A 41 -5.95 21.04 14.09
N THR A 42 -4.61 20.97 14.19
CA THR A 42 -3.90 19.69 14.24
C THR A 42 -4.31 18.89 15.47
N LEU A 43 -4.35 19.50 16.66
CA LEU A 43 -4.78 18.84 17.89
C LEU A 43 -6.26 18.43 17.86
N ALA A 44 -7.14 19.26 17.29
CA ALA A 44 -8.56 18.98 17.15
C ALA A 44 -8.85 17.75 16.27
N VAL A 45 -7.94 17.42 15.35
CA VAL A 45 -8.03 16.19 14.53
C VAL A 45 -7.25 15.05 15.17
N ALA A 46 -6.02 15.31 15.63
CA ALA A 46 -5.11 14.30 16.14
C ALA A 46 -5.62 13.68 17.46
N VAL A 47 -6.13 14.47 18.40
CA VAL A 47 -6.57 13.95 19.71
C VAL A 47 -7.78 13.01 19.54
N PRO A 48 -8.88 13.38 18.86
CA PRO A 48 -9.97 12.44 18.62
C PRO A 48 -9.54 11.21 17.83
N PHE A 49 -8.66 11.37 16.84
CA PHE A 49 -8.12 10.24 16.09
C PHE A 49 -7.34 9.27 16.98
N LEU A 50 -6.46 9.78 17.86
CA LEU A 50 -5.70 8.96 18.80
C LEU A 50 -6.62 8.22 19.77
N LEU A 51 -7.60 8.91 20.36
CA LEU A 51 -8.60 8.28 21.22
C LEU A 51 -9.37 7.17 20.48
N ALA A 52 -9.78 7.43 19.24
CA ALA A 52 -10.46 6.44 18.41
C ALA A 52 -9.55 5.27 18.04
N LEU A 53 -8.26 5.51 17.77
CA LEU A 53 -7.26 4.47 17.48
C LEU A 53 -7.07 3.54 18.67
N PHE A 54 -6.96 4.08 19.88
CA PHE A 54 -6.86 3.26 21.10
C PHE A 54 -8.15 2.51 21.44
N HIS A 55 -9.31 2.91 20.91
CA HIS A 55 -10.57 2.17 21.05
C HIS A 55 -10.75 1.11 19.94
N GLN A 56 -10.36 1.46 18.72
CA GLN A 56 -10.45 0.62 17.52
C GLN A 56 -9.12 0.67 16.74
N PRO A 57 -8.14 -0.19 17.07
CA PRO A 57 -6.82 -0.18 16.43
C PRO A 57 -6.85 -0.32 14.90
N ARG A 58 -7.93 -0.86 14.33
CA ARG A 58 -8.19 -0.88 12.88
C ARG A 58 -8.09 0.51 12.22
N LEU A 59 -8.46 1.57 12.94
CA LEU A 59 -8.34 2.94 12.45
C LEU A 59 -6.89 3.36 12.23
N GLY A 60 -5.93 2.76 12.93
CA GLY A 60 -4.50 2.98 12.71
C GLY A 60 -4.06 2.60 11.29
N ILE A 61 -4.46 1.43 10.79
CA ILE A 61 -4.17 1.02 9.41
C ILE A 61 -4.88 1.91 8.38
N ILE A 62 -6.14 2.27 8.63
CA ILE A 62 -6.90 3.16 7.73
C ILE A 62 -6.24 4.54 7.66
N GLY A 63 -5.90 5.10 8.82
CA GLY A 63 -5.18 6.37 8.93
C GLY A 63 -3.82 6.30 8.25
N LEU A 64 -3.10 5.18 8.37
CA LEU A 64 -1.82 4.97 7.71
C LEU A 64 -1.93 4.96 6.19
N ILE A 65 -2.94 4.25 5.65
CA ILE A 65 -3.21 4.23 4.20
C ILE A 65 -3.45 5.66 3.71
N VAL A 66 -4.35 6.40 4.36
CA VAL A 66 -4.66 7.79 3.97
C VAL A 66 -3.42 8.67 4.10
N TYR A 67 -2.69 8.57 5.21
CA TYR A 67 -1.51 9.36 5.48
C TYR A 67 -0.41 9.16 4.43
N CYS A 68 -0.11 7.91 4.06
CA CYS A 68 0.90 7.61 3.05
C CYS A 68 0.59 8.19 1.66
N PHE A 69 -0.68 8.42 1.32
CA PHE A 69 -1.07 9.09 0.07
C PHE A 69 -0.96 10.62 0.14
N VAL A 70 -1.19 11.21 1.32
CA VAL A 70 -1.14 12.67 1.50
C VAL A 70 0.20 13.18 2.03
N LEU A 71 1.12 12.28 2.41
CA LEU A 71 2.37 12.58 3.10
C LEU A 71 3.19 13.71 2.46
N PHE A 72 3.28 13.75 1.13
CA PHE A 72 4.10 14.75 0.44
C PHE A 72 3.45 16.12 0.32
N ILE A 73 2.16 16.26 0.65
CA ILE A 73 1.48 17.56 0.68
C ILE A 73 2.09 18.46 1.77
N PRO A 74 2.08 18.08 3.07
CA PRO A 74 2.70 18.91 4.11
C PRO A 74 4.22 19.01 3.95
N VAL A 75 4.89 17.99 3.40
CA VAL A 75 6.34 18.07 3.09
C VAL A 75 6.64 19.25 2.17
N ARG A 76 5.76 19.53 1.19
CA ARG A 76 5.97 20.59 0.19
C ARG A 76 5.40 21.94 0.59
N GLU A 77 4.21 21.94 1.17
CA GLU A 77 3.49 23.19 1.47
C GLU A 77 3.89 23.81 2.81
N VAL A 78 4.34 23.00 3.77
CA VAL A 78 4.73 23.47 5.11
C VAL A 78 6.24 23.36 5.30
N GLY A 79 6.83 22.23 4.90
CA GLY A 79 8.27 21.98 5.07
C GLY A 79 8.72 21.93 6.54
N GLY A 80 10.03 21.88 6.78
CA GLY A 80 10.63 22.06 8.10
C GLY A 80 10.45 20.91 9.12
N ALA A 81 9.64 19.90 8.82
CA ALA A 81 9.43 18.74 9.69
C ALA A 81 9.68 17.40 8.98
N PRO A 82 10.16 16.38 9.70
CA PRO A 82 10.41 15.04 9.16
C PRO A 82 9.10 14.23 9.09
N TYR A 83 8.18 14.63 8.22
CA TYR A 83 6.85 14.00 8.07
C TYR A 83 6.90 12.48 7.83
N GLY A 84 7.99 11.97 7.24
CA GLY A 84 8.22 10.52 7.15
C GLY A 84 8.14 9.79 8.50
N MET A 85 8.57 10.42 9.60
CA MET A 85 8.56 9.83 10.95
C MET A 85 7.15 9.59 11.51
N ALA A 86 6.14 10.29 10.99
CA ALA A 86 4.76 10.03 11.38
C ALA A 86 4.26 8.66 10.89
N VAL A 87 4.84 8.10 9.83
CA VAL A 87 4.56 6.71 9.39
C VAL A 87 5.00 5.73 10.47
N ASP A 88 6.23 5.87 10.99
CA ASP A 88 6.75 5.03 12.08
C ASP A 88 5.92 5.22 13.33
N GLY A 89 5.67 6.47 13.72
CA GLY A 89 4.87 6.80 14.90
C GLY A 89 3.48 6.17 14.84
N LEU A 90 2.79 6.25 13.70
CA LEU A 90 1.46 5.66 13.54
C LEU A 90 1.49 4.13 13.57
N LEU A 91 2.49 3.49 12.94
CA LEU A 91 2.67 2.04 13.01
C LEU A 91 2.92 1.57 14.45
N VAL A 92 3.83 2.21 15.16
CA VAL A 92 4.17 1.89 16.56
C VAL A 92 2.98 2.15 17.48
N LEU A 93 2.29 3.27 17.34
CA LEU A 93 1.08 3.57 18.12
C LEU A 93 -0.03 2.54 17.88
N THR A 94 -0.20 2.08 16.63
CA THR A 94 -1.15 1.02 16.31
C THR A 94 -0.78 -0.29 17.00
N TRP A 95 0.51 -0.64 17.02
CA TRP A 95 1.01 -1.79 17.78
C TRP A 95 0.77 -1.67 19.28
N VAL A 96 1.06 -0.52 19.88
CA VAL A 96 0.79 -0.26 21.30
C VAL A 96 -0.70 -0.42 21.59
N ALA A 97 -1.58 0.13 20.75
CA ALA A 97 -3.02 -0.01 20.91
C ALA A 97 -3.50 -1.47 20.81
N VAL A 98 -2.90 -2.27 19.92
CA VAL A 98 -3.17 -3.73 19.83
C VAL A 98 -2.66 -4.46 21.08
N ALA A 99 -1.45 -4.14 21.55
CA ALA A 99 -0.85 -4.77 22.72
C ALA A 99 -1.64 -4.48 24.01
N LEU A 100 -2.14 -3.26 24.19
CA LEU A 100 -3.03 -2.91 25.32
C LEU A 100 -4.37 -3.65 25.28
N GLN A 101 -4.77 -4.17 24.11
CA GLN A 101 -5.98 -4.96 23.92
C GLN A 101 -5.65 -6.42 23.59
N TYR A 102 -4.59 -6.97 24.18
CA TYR A 102 -4.03 -8.29 23.84
C TYR A 102 -5.08 -9.40 23.71
N GLU A 103 -6.01 -9.51 24.67
CA GLU A 103 -7.01 -10.58 24.70
C GLU A 103 -8.05 -10.52 23.57
N ARG A 104 -8.20 -9.35 22.92
CA ARG A 104 -9.17 -9.15 21.84
C ARG A 104 -8.74 -9.81 20.53
N TYR A 105 -7.46 -10.13 20.37
CA TYR A 105 -6.87 -10.51 19.10
C TYR A 105 -6.35 -11.96 19.09
N GLN A 106 -6.49 -12.61 17.94
CA GLN A 106 -6.04 -13.99 17.74
C GLN A 106 -4.60 -14.02 17.23
N TRP A 107 -3.65 -14.03 18.17
CA TRP A 107 -2.20 -14.01 17.89
C TRP A 107 -1.68 -15.17 17.04
N HIS A 108 -2.39 -16.31 17.04
CA HIS A 108 -2.05 -17.44 16.18
C HIS A 108 -2.01 -17.07 14.68
N ARG A 109 -2.74 -16.03 14.24
CA ARG A 109 -2.75 -15.57 12.84
C ARG A 109 -1.40 -15.04 12.37
N LEU A 110 -0.51 -14.65 13.29
CA LEU A 110 0.85 -14.24 12.97
C LEU A 110 1.74 -15.41 12.53
N ARG A 111 1.35 -16.65 12.86
CA ARG A 111 2.08 -17.86 12.49
C ARG A 111 1.72 -18.25 11.05
N ASN A 112 2.32 -17.57 10.10
CA ASN A 112 2.23 -17.92 8.69
C ASN A 112 3.55 -17.65 7.96
N ASP A 113 3.69 -18.22 6.77
CA ASP A 113 4.92 -18.17 6.00
C ASP A 113 5.31 -16.74 5.58
N LEU A 114 4.35 -15.84 5.40
CA LEU A 114 4.62 -14.42 5.11
C LEU A 114 5.25 -13.72 6.32
N GLY A 115 4.74 -13.97 7.53
CA GLY A 115 5.32 -13.47 8.77
C GLY A 115 6.76 -13.96 8.96
N LEU A 116 7.02 -15.24 8.68
CA LEU A 116 8.37 -15.80 8.69
C LEU A 116 9.27 -15.12 7.65
N ALA A 117 8.81 -14.98 6.41
CA ALA A 117 9.58 -14.31 5.35
C ALA A 117 9.94 -12.86 5.71
N THR A 118 9.00 -12.13 6.34
CA THR A 118 9.24 -10.78 6.82
C THR A 118 10.26 -10.74 7.95
N LEU A 119 10.19 -11.66 8.92
CA LEU A 119 11.17 -11.75 10.00
C LEU A 119 12.56 -12.16 9.49
N LEU A 120 12.64 -13.06 8.51
CA LEU A 120 13.89 -13.45 7.86
C LEU A 120 14.55 -12.25 7.16
N TRP A 121 13.77 -11.48 6.39
CA TRP A 121 14.27 -10.28 5.71
C TRP A 121 14.72 -9.19 6.71
N MET A 122 13.92 -8.95 7.74
CA MET A 122 14.25 -8.03 8.83
C MET A 122 15.52 -8.46 9.58
N GLY A 123 15.65 -9.76 9.88
CA GLY A 123 16.83 -10.33 10.52
C GLY A 123 18.09 -10.11 9.68
N TYR A 124 18.01 -10.40 8.38
CA TYR A 124 19.11 -10.12 7.45
C TYR A 124 19.49 -8.63 7.45
N ASN A 125 18.51 -7.74 7.42
CA ASN A 125 18.74 -6.30 7.49
C ASN A 125 19.41 -5.83 8.80
N VAL A 126 19.07 -6.45 9.94
CA VAL A 126 19.73 -6.16 11.22
C VAL A 126 21.16 -6.68 11.23
N LEU A 127 21.44 -7.85 10.63
CA LEU A 127 22.80 -8.38 10.52
C LEU A 127 23.75 -7.46 9.73
N GLU A 128 23.22 -6.69 8.78
CA GLU A 128 24.00 -5.68 8.03
C GLU A 128 24.54 -4.53 8.89
N LEU A 129 24.09 -4.35 10.14
CA LEU A 129 24.77 -3.46 11.08
C LEU A 129 26.21 -3.88 11.35
N GLY A 130 26.49 -5.19 11.25
CA GLY A 130 27.84 -5.76 11.35
C GLY A 130 28.61 -5.80 10.03
N ASN A 131 28.14 -5.13 8.97
CA ASN A 131 28.80 -5.17 7.67
C ASN A 131 30.22 -4.55 7.74
N PRO A 132 31.27 -5.26 7.28
CA PRO A 132 32.66 -4.81 7.38
C PRO A 132 32.98 -3.57 6.55
N GLU A 133 32.17 -3.20 5.55
CA GLU A 133 32.34 -2.00 4.72
C GLU A 133 31.97 -0.71 5.49
N GLY A 134 31.52 -0.83 6.74
CA GLY A 134 31.42 0.25 7.73
C GLY A 134 30.34 1.28 7.42
N ALA A 135 29.21 0.88 6.82
CA ALA A 135 28.08 1.77 6.57
C ALA A 135 27.63 2.48 7.85
N SER A 136 27.29 3.77 7.73
CA SER A 136 26.84 4.58 8.87
C SER A 136 25.57 4.01 9.50
N VAL A 137 25.55 3.90 10.83
CA VAL A 137 24.38 3.45 11.60
C VAL A 137 23.18 4.38 11.42
N SER A 138 23.40 5.69 11.28
CA SER A 138 22.31 6.63 10.99
C SER A 138 21.76 6.47 9.57
N GLY A 139 22.63 6.14 8.62
CA GLY A 139 22.24 5.76 7.26
C GLY A 139 21.43 4.45 7.25
N TRP A 140 21.88 3.44 7.99
CA TRP A 140 21.14 2.20 8.20
C TRP A 140 19.75 2.49 8.74
N PHE A 141 19.62 3.28 9.81
CA PHE A 141 18.34 3.58 10.44
C PHE A 141 17.36 4.24 9.46
N GLN A 142 17.81 5.16 8.61
CA GLN A 142 16.93 5.81 7.64
C GLN A 142 16.50 4.90 6.51
N GLU A 143 17.39 4.07 5.98
CA GLU A 143 17.09 3.20 4.85
C GLU A 143 16.34 1.92 5.26
N MET A 144 16.65 1.38 6.44
CA MET A 144 16.00 0.20 7.02
C MET A 144 14.48 0.38 7.18
N ARG A 145 14.03 1.62 7.40
CA ARG A 145 12.59 1.95 7.55
C ARG A 145 11.77 1.51 6.35
N SER A 146 12.13 1.98 5.15
CA SER A 146 11.41 1.70 3.91
C SER A 146 11.69 0.31 3.35
N THR A 147 12.88 -0.23 3.59
CA THR A 147 13.35 -1.49 3.02
C THR A 147 12.95 -2.73 3.84
N ALA A 148 12.77 -2.61 5.16
CA ALA A 148 12.46 -3.74 6.04
C ALA A 148 11.42 -3.43 7.13
N LEU A 149 11.58 -2.33 7.89
CA LEU A 149 10.76 -2.05 9.08
C LEU A 149 9.27 -1.94 8.76
N TYR A 150 8.90 -1.16 7.74
CA TYR A 150 7.50 -0.97 7.38
C TYR A 150 6.84 -2.30 6.99
N TRP A 151 7.58 -3.18 6.32
CA TRP A 151 7.09 -4.52 6.02
C TRP A 151 6.89 -5.33 7.31
N ALA A 152 7.88 -5.32 8.20
CA ALA A 152 7.89 -6.02 9.50
C ALA A 152 6.78 -5.58 10.46
N LEU A 153 6.44 -4.29 10.48
CA LEU A 153 5.39 -3.78 11.35
C LEU A 153 4.01 -3.92 10.72
N LEU A 154 3.87 -3.63 9.41
CA LEU A 154 2.56 -3.53 8.78
C LEU A 154 1.93 -4.89 8.51
N VAL A 155 2.69 -5.88 8.02
CA VAL A 155 2.11 -7.18 7.66
C VAL A 155 1.44 -7.88 8.85
N PRO A 156 2.10 -8.04 10.01
CA PRO A 156 1.45 -8.63 11.18
C PRO A 156 0.22 -7.84 11.64
N LEU A 157 0.27 -6.49 11.62
CA LEU A 157 -0.89 -5.66 11.97
C LEU A 157 -2.08 -5.93 11.05
N VAL A 158 -1.86 -6.06 9.74
CA VAL A 158 -2.91 -6.37 8.76
C VAL A 158 -3.49 -7.76 9.02
N LEU A 159 -2.64 -8.76 9.30
CA LEU A 159 -3.08 -10.13 9.62
C LEU A 159 -3.97 -10.19 10.88
N LEU A 160 -3.71 -9.35 11.87
CA LEU A 160 -4.52 -9.25 13.09
C LEU A 160 -5.81 -8.45 12.87
N LEU A 161 -5.69 -7.25 12.27
CA LEU A 161 -6.74 -6.24 12.24
C LEU A 161 -7.67 -6.33 11.01
N PHE A 162 -7.16 -6.75 9.85
CA PHE A 162 -7.83 -6.72 8.55
C PHE A 162 -8.13 -8.14 8.04
N HIS A 163 -8.82 -8.93 8.84
CA HIS A 163 -9.02 -10.37 8.61
C HIS A 163 -10.38 -10.72 7.97
N GLN A 164 -11.19 -9.73 7.56
CA GLN A 164 -12.53 -9.97 7.01
C GLN A 164 -12.66 -9.46 5.58
N ARG A 165 -13.62 -10.00 4.82
CA ARG A 165 -13.92 -9.55 3.44
C ARG A 165 -14.27 -8.06 3.36
N ARG A 166 -14.90 -7.52 4.41
CA ARG A 166 -15.21 -6.08 4.50
C ARG A 166 -13.94 -5.23 4.55
N ASP A 167 -12.88 -5.71 5.18
CA ASP A 167 -11.61 -4.99 5.31
C ASP A 167 -10.85 -5.03 3.98
N LEU A 168 -10.90 -6.15 3.25
CA LEU A 168 -10.44 -6.24 1.85
C LEU A 168 -11.17 -5.24 0.94
N ASN A 169 -12.50 -5.17 1.05
CA ASN A 169 -13.28 -4.22 0.26
C ASN A 169 -12.93 -2.77 0.61
N LEU A 170 -12.81 -2.46 1.90
CA LEU A 170 -12.42 -1.15 2.39
C LEU A 170 -11.03 -0.76 1.85
N PHE A 171 -10.06 -1.66 1.92
CA PHE A 171 -8.73 -1.44 1.37
C PHE A 171 -8.77 -1.12 -0.13
N LEU A 172 -9.52 -1.90 -0.92
CA LEU A 172 -9.70 -1.64 -2.36
C LEU A 172 -10.36 -0.29 -2.62
N TYR A 173 -11.41 0.08 -1.87
CA TYR A 173 -12.06 1.38 -2.02
C TYR A 173 -11.10 2.53 -1.70
N LEU A 174 -10.30 2.41 -0.64
CA LEU A 174 -9.33 3.43 -0.25
C LEU A 174 -8.23 3.60 -1.29
N ILE A 175 -7.55 2.52 -1.71
CA ILE A 175 -6.43 2.65 -2.64
C ILE A 175 -6.88 3.13 -4.03
N ILE A 176 -8.06 2.69 -4.51
CA ILE A 176 -8.60 3.14 -5.79
C ILE A 176 -9.04 4.60 -5.68
N GLY A 177 -9.81 4.95 -4.64
CA GLY A 177 -10.30 6.31 -4.43
C GLY A 177 -9.16 7.32 -4.28
N LEU A 178 -8.17 7.03 -3.43
CA LEU A 178 -7.00 7.90 -3.23
C LEU A 178 -6.12 7.99 -4.49
N SER A 179 -6.00 6.91 -5.27
CA SER A 179 -5.24 6.94 -6.52
C SER A 179 -5.95 7.77 -7.59
N VAL A 180 -7.28 7.71 -7.66
CA VAL A 180 -8.10 8.58 -8.52
C VAL A 180 -7.96 10.05 -8.11
N LEU A 181 -7.99 10.36 -6.81
CA LEU A 181 -7.69 11.72 -6.32
C LEU A 181 -6.28 12.16 -6.73
N GLY A 182 -5.30 11.26 -6.66
CA GLY A 182 -3.95 11.50 -7.18
C GLY A 182 -3.93 11.79 -8.69
N ALA A 183 -4.69 11.07 -9.50
CA ALA A 183 -4.81 11.33 -10.93
C ALA A 183 -5.45 12.70 -11.21
N LEU A 184 -6.53 13.04 -10.49
CA LEU A 184 -7.21 14.33 -10.61
C LEU A 184 -6.30 15.49 -10.19
N ASN A 185 -5.52 15.35 -9.13
CA ASN A 185 -4.54 16.37 -8.76
C ASN A 185 -3.42 16.47 -9.81
N GLY A 186 -3.00 15.36 -10.42
CA GLY A 186 -2.06 15.39 -11.54
C GLY A 186 -2.61 16.14 -12.75
N LEU A 187 -3.89 15.98 -13.07
CA LEU A 187 -4.58 16.77 -14.08
C LEU A 187 -4.65 18.26 -13.71
N LYS A 188 -4.92 18.58 -12.43
CA LYS A 188 -4.83 19.96 -11.92
C LYS A 188 -3.44 20.55 -12.14
N GLN A 189 -2.37 19.82 -11.80
CA GLN A 189 -0.99 20.27 -12.01
C GLN A 189 -0.70 20.58 -13.49
N GLN A 190 -1.25 19.79 -14.41
CA GLN A 190 -1.03 19.97 -15.85
C GLN A 190 -1.89 21.08 -16.47
N LEU A 191 -3.14 21.24 -16.03
CA LEU A 191 -4.12 22.14 -16.66
C LEU A 191 -4.23 23.50 -15.98
N LEU A 192 -4.21 23.53 -14.64
CA LEU A 192 -4.41 24.73 -13.83
C LEU A 192 -3.10 25.29 -13.26
N GLY A 193 -2.05 24.46 -13.22
CA GLY A 193 -0.73 24.82 -12.71
C GLY A 193 -0.45 24.30 -11.29
N LEU A 194 0.74 24.65 -10.79
CA LEU A 194 1.29 24.19 -9.52
C LEU A 194 0.88 25.10 -8.36
N SER A 195 0.65 24.53 -7.18
CA SER A 195 0.58 25.30 -5.93
C SER A 195 1.96 25.88 -5.57
N PRO A 196 2.05 26.84 -4.62
CA PRO A 196 3.33 27.41 -4.21
C PRO A 196 4.35 26.35 -3.73
N GLY A 197 3.93 25.39 -2.90
CA GLY A 197 4.81 24.30 -2.46
C GLY A 197 5.21 23.34 -3.59
N GLU A 198 4.29 23.03 -4.50
CA GLU A 198 4.59 22.25 -5.71
C GLU A 198 5.59 22.97 -6.63
N GLN A 199 5.48 24.29 -6.76
CA GLN A 199 6.40 25.11 -7.55
C GLN A 199 7.79 25.18 -6.90
N ALA A 200 7.87 25.34 -5.58
CA ALA A 200 9.13 25.30 -4.85
C ALA A 200 9.84 23.95 -5.04
N PHE A 201 9.11 22.85 -4.90
CA PHE A 201 9.61 21.50 -5.18
C PHE A 201 10.11 21.36 -6.63
N LEU A 202 9.36 21.89 -7.61
CA LEU A 202 9.78 21.86 -9.01
C LEU A 202 11.10 22.62 -9.21
N ASN A 203 11.24 23.80 -8.62
CA ASN A 203 12.44 24.63 -8.77
C ASN A 203 13.70 23.88 -8.30
N GLU A 204 13.62 23.21 -7.14
CA GLU A 204 14.70 22.38 -6.61
C GLU A 204 14.98 21.12 -7.44
N ASN A 205 13.96 20.57 -8.10
CA ASN A 205 14.02 19.30 -8.83
C ASN A 205 13.85 19.45 -10.35
N THR A 206 14.20 20.62 -10.90
CA THR A 206 13.94 21.01 -12.28
C THR A 206 14.52 20.00 -13.27
N LYS A 207 15.73 19.48 -13.01
CA LYS A 207 16.44 18.54 -13.89
C LYS A 207 15.65 17.24 -14.17
N THR A 208 14.83 16.79 -13.23
CA THR A 208 14.09 15.51 -13.35
C THR A 208 12.60 15.69 -13.63
N HIS A 209 12.05 16.88 -13.36
CA HIS A 209 10.63 17.18 -13.47
C HIS A 209 10.26 18.20 -14.54
N LEU A 210 11.22 18.93 -15.12
CA LEU A 210 11.02 19.80 -16.27
C LEU A 210 11.89 19.30 -17.44
N LEU A 211 11.26 18.57 -18.36
CA LEU A 211 11.96 17.94 -19.47
C LEU A 211 11.51 18.59 -20.78
N TRP A 212 12.45 19.25 -21.47
CA TRP A 212 12.17 19.97 -22.72
C TRP A 212 11.03 21.00 -22.59
N GLY A 213 11.00 21.75 -21.48
CA GLY A 213 9.97 22.75 -21.20
C GLY A 213 8.59 22.17 -20.88
N LYS A 214 8.47 20.86 -20.69
CA LYS A 214 7.22 20.19 -20.30
C LYS A 214 7.33 19.63 -18.88
N LEU A 215 6.29 19.89 -18.09
CA LEU A 215 6.17 19.38 -16.73
C LEU A 215 5.94 17.87 -16.73
N ARG A 216 6.75 17.17 -15.96
CA ARG A 216 6.56 15.78 -15.59
C ARG A 216 5.74 15.73 -14.29
N VAL A 217 4.46 15.41 -14.41
CA VAL A 217 3.48 15.47 -13.31
C VAL A 217 3.84 14.47 -12.22
N PHE A 218 3.80 14.90 -10.95
CA PHE A 218 4.17 14.10 -9.77
C PHE A 218 3.05 13.98 -8.73
N SER A 219 2.00 14.81 -8.82
CA SER A 219 0.84 14.78 -7.91
C SER A 219 1.26 14.71 -6.43
N PHE A 220 0.55 13.95 -5.59
CA PHE A 220 0.84 13.77 -4.16
C PHE A 220 2.02 12.83 -3.84
N TYR A 221 2.77 12.37 -4.84
CA TYR A 221 3.82 11.37 -4.68
C TYR A 221 5.19 12.05 -4.58
N SER A 222 6.22 11.34 -4.13
CA SER A 222 7.60 11.86 -3.99
C SER A 222 8.11 12.55 -5.26
N ASP A 223 7.85 11.91 -6.39
CA ASP A 223 8.32 12.31 -7.70
C ASP A 223 7.41 11.70 -8.77
N ALA A 224 7.59 12.14 -10.01
CA ALA A 224 6.79 11.67 -11.12
C ALA A 224 7.02 10.20 -11.50
N GLY A 225 8.21 9.65 -11.22
CA GLY A 225 8.52 8.24 -11.35
C GLY A 225 7.61 7.40 -10.48
N GLN A 226 7.51 7.81 -9.21
CA GLN A 226 6.68 7.11 -8.26
C GLN A 226 5.19 7.28 -8.51
N PHE A 227 4.76 8.49 -8.92
CA PHE A 227 3.39 8.71 -9.35
C PHE A 227 3.00 7.78 -10.50
N GLY A 228 3.76 7.78 -11.60
CA GLY A 228 3.44 6.97 -12.78
C GLY A 228 3.37 5.48 -12.48
N ALA A 229 4.34 4.95 -11.73
CA ALA A 229 4.37 3.54 -11.37
C ALA A 229 3.24 3.14 -10.41
N ALA A 230 2.91 3.99 -9.42
CA ALA A 230 1.78 3.75 -8.53
C ALA A 230 0.43 3.80 -9.26
N GLN A 231 0.25 4.73 -10.20
CA GLN A 231 -0.94 4.80 -11.04
C GLN A 231 -1.08 3.56 -11.92
N ALA A 232 0.02 3.07 -12.51
CA ALA A 232 0.03 1.85 -13.30
C ALA A 232 -0.32 0.60 -12.47
N HIS A 233 0.18 0.51 -11.23
CA HIS A 233 -0.19 -0.56 -10.30
C HIS A 233 -1.70 -0.56 -10.06
N ILE A 234 -2.28 0.55 -9.62
CA ILE A 234 -3.71 0.61 -9.29
C ILE A 234 -4.60 0.54 -10.54
N LEU A 235 -4.10 0.98 -11.69
CA LEU A 235 -4.72 0.76 -13.00
C LEU A 235 -4.93 -0.74 -13.27
N VAL A 236 -3.90 -1.57 -13.09
CA VAL A 236 -4.00 -3.03 -13.25
C VAL A 236 -5.05 -3.59 -12.29
N VAL A 237 -5.03 -3.17 -11.02
CA VAL A 237 -6.01 -3.60 -10.02
C VAL A 237 -7.44 -3.25 -10.47
N ALA A 238 -7.67 -2.00 -10.88
CA ALA A 238 -8.98 -1.54 -11.34
C ALA A 238 -9.46 -2.27 -12.59
N LEU A 239 -8.58 -2.52 -13.57
CA LEU A 239 -8.90 -3.26 -14.79
C LEU A 239 -9.30 -4.71 -14.50
N VAL A 240 -8.53 -5.42 -13.67
CA VAL A 240 -8.85 -6.81 -13.29
C VAL A 240 -10.18 -6.87 -12.55
N LEU A 241 -10.44 -5.92 -11.64
CA LEU A 241 -11.73 -5.83 -10.94
C LEU A 241 -12.88 -5.49 -11.89
N ALA A 242 -12.70 -4.59 -12.88
CA ALA A 242 -13.73 -4.22 -13.85
C ALA A 242 -14.18 -5.40 -14.73
N LEU A 243 -13.28 -6.36 -14.96
CA LEU A 243 -13.56 -7.61 -15.68
C LEU A 243 -14.13 -8.71 -14.78
N GLY A 244 -14.25 -8.45 -13.48
CA GLY A 244 -14.77 -9.40 -12.49
C GLY A 244 -16.28 -9.60 -12.51
N PRO A 245 -16.78 -10.60 -11.76
CA PRO A 245 -18.19 -10.93 -11.64
C PRO A 245 -18.93 -9.97 -10.69
N PHE A 246 -18.87 -8.67 -10.96
CA PHE A 246 -19.53 -7.63 -10.16
C PHE A 246 -20.69 -6.99 -10.92
N ALA A 247 -21.57 -6.29 -10.17
CA ALA A 247 -22.67 -5.53 -10.75
C ALA A 247 -22.17 -4.56 -11.85
N PRO A 248 -22.92 -4.39 -12.95
CA PRO A 248 -22.46 -3.63 -14.12
C PRO A 248 -22.08 -2.20 -13.78
N TRP A 249 -22.82 -1.52 -12.90
CA TRP A 249 -22.47 -0.16 -12.46
C TRP A 249 -21.12 -0.09 -11.74
N LYS A 250 -20.75 -1.11 -10.95
CA LYS A 250 -19.43 -1.18 -10.30
C LYS A 250 -18.32 -1.38 -11.33
N ARG A 251 -18.58 -2.21 -12.34
CA ARG A 251 -17.65 -2.45 -13.44
C ARG A 251 -17.42 -1.20 -14.27
N VAL A 252 -18.48 -0.43 -14.56
CA VAL A 252 -18.38 0.88 -15.23
C VAL A 252 -17.58 1.86 -14.38
N LEU A 253 -17.88 1.98 -13.09
CA LEU A 253 -17.13 2.86 -12.18
C LEU A 253 -15.64 2.51 -12.12
N LEU A 254 -15.31 1.21 -12.05
CA LEU A 254 -13.93 0.71 -12.09
C LEU A 254 -13.27 0.97 -13.45
N GLY A 255 -14.02 0.88 -14.55
CA GLY A 255 -13.53 1.23 -15.89
C GLY A 255 -13.23 2.72 -16.03
N VAL A 256 -14.08 3.59 -15.48
CA VAL A 256 -13.82 5.05 -15.42
C VAL A 256 -12.61 5.34 -14.55
N ALA A 257 -12.50 4.70 -13.38
CA ALA A 257 -11.32 4.81 -12.54
C ALA A 257 -10.05 4.36 -13.29
N ALA A 258 -10.08 3.22 -13.97
CA ALA A 258 -8.98 2.76 -14.82
C ALA A 258 -8.60 3.78 -15.90
N ALA A 259 -9.58 4.40 -16.58
CA ALA A 259 -9.28 5.43 -17.57
C ALA A 259 -8.57 6.65 -16.95
N LEU A 260 -9.02 7.13 -15.78
CA LEU A 260 -8.38 8.23 -15.07
C LEU A 260 -6.97 7.87 -14.59
N LEU A 261 -6.77 6.66 -14.08
CA LEU A 261 -5.46 6.17 -13.64
C LEU A 261 -4.49 5.99 -14.82
N LEU A 262 -5.00 5.56 -15.98
CA LEU A 262 -4.22 5.51 -17.22
C LEU A 262 -3.77 6.92 -17.64
N VAL A 263 -4.66 7.91 -17.58
CA VAL A 263 -4.28 9.31 -17.82
C VAL A 263 -3.22 9.75 -16.82
N GLY A 264 -3.40 9.49 -15.52
CA GLY A 264 -2.40 9.76 -14.47
C GLY A 264 -1.03 9.14 -14.78
N MET A 265 -1.01 7.88 -15.22
CA MET A 265 0.21 7.20 -15.67
C MET A 265 0.86 7.91 -16.87
N LEU A 266 0.09 8.28 -17.90
CA LEU A 266 0.60 8.92 -19.11
C LEU A 266 1.17 10.31 -18.85
N ILE A 267 0.48 11.15 -18.06
CA ILE A 267 0.91 12.53 -17.78
C ILE A 267 2.16 12.58 -16.88
N SER A 268 2.42 11.52 -16.11
CA SER A 268 3.69 11.36 -15.37
C SER A 268 4.91 11.19 -16.29
N GLY A 269 4.69 10.81 -17.55
CA GLY A 269 5.74 10.51 -18.53
C GLY A 269 6.70 9.39 -18.12
N THR A 270 6.38 8.60 -17.10
CA THR A 270 7.29 7.60 -16.54
C THR A 270 7.36 6.36 -17.42
N ARG A 271 8.47 6.20 -18.15
CA ARG A 271 8.77 5.01 -18.97
C ARG A 271 8.62 3.70 -18.18
N GLY A 272 9.13 3.69 -16.95
CA GLY A 272 9.06 2.53 -16.03
C GLY A 272 7.64 2.02 -15.75
N ALA A 273 6.63 2.89 -15.84
CA ALA A 273 5.25 2.53 -15.55
C ALA A 273 4.65 1.54 -16.58
N LEU A 274 5.20 1.50 -17.80
CA LEU A 274 4.81 0.49 -18.80
C LEU A 274 5.18 -0.93 -18.35
N PHE A 275 6.30 -1.10 -17.65
CA PHE A 275 6.66 -2.40 -17.08
C PHE A 275 5.68 -2.80 -15.98
N ALA A 276 5.22 -1.86 -15.14
CA ALA A 276 4.19 -2.15 -14.14
C ALA A 276 2.88 -2.61 -14.79
N LEU A 277 2.39 -1.85 -15.78
CA LEU A 277 1.16 -2.16 -16.50
C LEU A 277 1.25 -3.49 -17.27
N GLY A 278 2.30 -3.65 -18.08
CA GLY A 278 2.50 -4.83 -18.92
C GLY A 278 2.66 -6.10 -18.09
N THR A 279 3.49 -6.08 -17.06
CA THR A 279 3.72 -7.24 -16.18
C THR A 279 2.48 -7.57 -15.37
N GLY A 280 1.79 -6.56 -14.83
CA GLY A 280 0.58 -6.78 -14.08
C GLY A 280 -0.52 -7.43 -14.92
N ILE A 281 -0.73 -6.94 -16.15
CA ILE A 281 -1.66 -7.57 -17.10
C ILE A 281 -1.19 -9.00 -17.44
N ALA A 282 0.09 -9.22 -17.72
CA ALA A 282 0.62 -10.54 -18.04
C ALA A 282 0.38 -11.54 -16.90
N VAL A 283 0.68 -11.17 -15.66
CA VAL A 283 0.42 -12.00 -14.47
C VAL A 283 -1.07 -12.25 -14.27
N ALA A 284 -1.92 -11.22 -14.45
CA ALA A 284 -3.37 -11.39 -14.37
C ALA A 284 -3.88 -12.43 -15.39
N LEU A 285 -3.41 -12.34 -16.63
CA LEU A 285 -3.80 -13.27 -17.70
C LEU A 285 -3.28 -14.69 -17.45
N LEU A 286 -2.00 -14.85 -17.08
CA LEU A 286 -1.38 -16.14 -16.79
C LEU A 286 -2.08 -16.85 -15.62
N VAL A 287 -2.34 -16.14 -14.52
CA VAL A 287 -2.96 -16.72 -13.34
C VAL A 287 -4.46 -16.96 -13.55
N SER A 288 -5.14 -16.17 -14.38
CA SER A 288 -6.57 -16.39 -14.68
C SER A 288 -6.87 -17.73 -15.37
N LYS A 289 -5.86 -18.41 -15.94
CA LYS A 289 -5.99 -19.61 -16.79
C LYS A 289 -6.92 -19.44 -18.01
N ASN A 290 -7.27 -18.21 -18.37
CA ASN A 290 -8.10 -17.94 -19.53
C ASN A 290 -7.22 -17.79 -20.79
N ILE A 291 -6.94 -18.92 -21.46
CA ILE A 291 -6.08 -18.95 -22.66
C ILE A 291 -6.57 -17.99 -23.75
N LYS A 292 -7.88 -17.84 -23.93
CA LYS A 292 -8.44 -16.89 -24.91
C LYS A 292 -8.08 -15.45 -24.55
N ALA A 293 -8.26 -15.07 -23.29
CA ALA A 293 -7.88 -13.74 -22.81
C ALA A 293 -6.36 -13.53 -22.85
N LEU A 294 -5.56 -14.56 -22.58
CA LEU A 294 -4.10 -14.53 -22.66
C LEU A 294 -3.62 -14.26 -24.10
N VAL A 295 -4.20 -14.97 -25.08
CA VAL A 295 -3.85 -14.78 -26.49
C VAL A 295 -4.28 -13.41 -26.99
N ILE A 296 -5.53 -12.99 -26.73
CA ILE A 296 -6.04 -11.68 -27.16
C ILE A 296 -5.28 -10.54 -26.48
N GLY A 297 -5.10 -10.61 -25.16
CA GLY A 297 -4.38 -9.61 -24.38
C GLY A 297 -2.89 -9.55 -24.76
N GLY A 298 -2.27 -10.70 -25.02
CA GLY A 298 -0.91 -10.79 -25.52
C GLY A 298 -0.75 -10.15 -26.91
N MET A 299 -1.66 -10.44 -27.84
CA MET A 299 -1.66 -9.79 -29.17
C MET A 299 -1.84 -8.28 -29.06
N LEU A 300 -2.75 -7.80 -28.20
CA LEU A 300 -2.99 -6.37 -28.01
C LEU A 300 -1.79 -5.66 -27.37
N ALA A 301 -1.13 -6.30 -26.40
CA ALA A 301 0.09 -5.78 -25.80
C ALA A 301 1.25 -5.73 -26.81
N LEU A 302 1.42 -6.78 -27.63
CA LEU A 302 2.41 -6.80 -28.72
C LEU A 302 2.13 -5.75 -29.79
N ALA A 303 0.86 -5.55 -30.15
CA ALA A 303 0.45 -4.50 -31.08
C ALA A 303 0.74 -3.10 -30.51
N ALA A 304 0.37 -2.84 -29.25
CA ALA A 304 0.67 -1.58 -28.58
C ALA A 304 2.19 -1.33 -28.48
N PHE A 305 2.97 -2.36 -28.15
CA PHE A 305 4.43 -2.29 -28.14
C PHE A 305 4.99 -2.03 -29.54
N GLY A 306 4.50 -2.73 -30.56
CA GLY A 306 4.92 -2.54 -31.95
C GLY A 306 4.61 -1.14 -32.46
N LEU A 307 3.43 -0.60 -32.14
CA LEU A 307 3.06 0.78 -32.44
C LEU A 307 3.98 1.78 -31.73
N LEU A 308 4.28 1.57 -30.46
CA LEU A 308 5.20 2.46 -29.72
C LEU A 308 6.63 2.37 -30.26
N LYS A 309 7.14 1.17 -30.57
CA LYS A 309 8.54 0.96 -30.97
C LYS A 309 8.81 1.26 -32.44
N TYR A 310 7.92 0.87 -33.35
CA TYR A 310 8.19 0.88 -34.79
C TYR A 310 7.41 1.94 -35.58
N THR A 311 6.50 2.68 -34.94
CA THR A 311 5.77 3.78 -35.62
C THR A 311 6.05 5.11 -34.95
N THR A 312 5.73 6.22 -35.62
CA THR A 312 5.78 7.58 -35.07
C THR A 312 4.39 8.15 -34.73
N ILE A 313 3.34 7.33 -34.86
CA ILE A 313 1.96 7.71 -34.56
C ILE A 313 1.88 8.18 -33.11
N GLY A 314 1.25 9.34 -32.88
CA GLY A 314 1.11 9.93 -31.55
C GLY A 314 2.31 10.72 -31.03
N ASN A 315 3.39 10.91 -31.81
CA ASN A 315 4.55 11.74 -31.40
C ASN A 315 4.19 13.20 -31.07
N GLN A 316 3.08 13.71 -31.61
CA GLN A 316 2.58 15.04 -31.27
C GLN A 316 2.18 15.14 -29.79
N ASN A 317 1.82 14.02 -29.15
CA ASN A 317 1.59 13.96 -27.72
C ASN A 317 2.90 13.63 -26.99
N TYR A 318 3.38 14.59 -26.20
CA TYR A 318 4.62 14.48 -25.44
C TYR A 318 4.70 13.24 -24.54
N SER A 319 3.60 12.84 -23.89
CA SER A 319 3.56 11.66 -23.04
C SER A 319 3.82 10.37 -23.83
N ILE A 320 3.25 10.26 -25.04
CA ILE A 320 3.45 9.11 -25.92
C ILE A 320 4.88 9.11 -26.48
N TYR A 321 5.39 10.28 -26.89
CA TYR A 321 6.77 10.44 -27.35
C TYR A 321 7.78 9.99 -26.28
N ARG A 322 7.56 10.37 -25.02
CA ARG A 322 8.48 10.04 -23.92
C ARG A 322 8.45 8.54 -23.57
N LEU A 323 7.29 7.90 -23.67
CA LEU A 323 7.17 6.45 -23.53
C LEU A 323 7.92 5.72 -24.65
N ARG A 324 7.78 6.19 -25.90
CA ARG A 324 8.46 5.65 -27.08
C ARG A 324 9.98 5.75 -26.97
N THR A 325 10.52 6.92 -26.61
CA THR A 325 11.98 7.09 -26.44
C THR A 325 12.56 6.21 -25.32
N GLY A 326 11.73 5.70 -24.40
CA GLY A 326 12.16 4.71 -23.42
C GLY A 326 12.44 3.31 -23.97
N LEU A 327 12.01 3.03 -25.19
CA LEU A 327 12.26 1.77 -25.89
C LEU A 327 13.46 1.86 -26.84
N ASP A 328 14.11 3.03 -26.93
CA ASP A 328 15.28 3.27 -27.76
C ASP A 328 16.55 2.75 -27.05
N PRO A 329 17.25 1.74 -27.60
CA PRO A 329 18.49 1.21 -27.03
C PRO A 329 19.64 2.23 -27.01
N GLN A 330 19.56 3.30 -27.79
CA GLN A 330 20.61 4.33 -27.87
C GLN A 330 20.36 5.51 -26.93
N ASP A 331 19.29 5.48 -26.13
CA ASP A 331 18.96 6.56 -25.20
C ASP A 331 20.10 6.75 -24.17
N ALA A 332 20.60 7.98 -24.07
CA ALA A 332 21.74 8.31 -23.20
C ALA A 332 21.49 7.93 -21.73
N SER A 333 20.24 8.01 -21.27
CA SER A 333 19.89 7.63 -19.89
C SER A 333 19.99 6.12 -19.64
N PHE A 334 19.75 5.30 -20.67
CA PHE A 334 19.94 3.86 -20.59
C PHE A 334 21.43 3.50 -20.53
N ASN A 335 22.27 4.15 -21.34
CA ASN A 335 23.72 3.91 -21.36
C ASN A 335 24.39 4.28 -20.02
N VAL A 336 23.99 5.40 -19.40
CA VAL A 336 24.49 5.77 -18.05
C VAL A 336 24.14 4.70 -17.01
N ARG A 337 22.91 4.17 -17.03
CA ARG A 337 22.50 3.09 -16.12
C ARG A 337 23.34 1.83 -16.32
N LEU A 338 23.62 1.46 -17.57
CA LEU A 338 24.47 0.32 -17.87
C LEU A 338 25.90 0.52 -17.35
N GLN A 339 26.46 1.71 -17.54
CA GLN A 339 27.78 2.05 -17.00
C GLN A 339 27.82 2.00 -15.46
N ASN A 340 26.79 2.54 -14.80
CA ASN A 340 26.66 2.46 -13.34
C ASN A 340 26.58 1.00 -12.86
N GLN A 341 25.79 0.16 -13.54
CA GLN A 341 25.66 -1.26 -13.21
C GLN A 341 26.98 -2.02 -13.40
N LEU A 342 27.77 -1.70 -14.44
CA LEU A 342 29.09 -2.28 -14.65
C LEU A 342 30.09 -1.86 -13.55
N ALA A 343 30.08 -0.59 -13.17
CA ALA A 343 30.92 -0.09 -12.07
C ALA A 343 30.55 -0.76 -10.73
N LEU A 344 29.24 -0.93 -10.46
CA LEU A 344 28.76 -1.66 -9.29
C LEU A 344 29.13 -3.15 -9.36
N ALA A 345 29.06 -3.77 -10.53
CA ALA A 345 29.43 -5.18 -10.71
C ALA A 345 30.88 -5.44 -10.38
N ASP A 346 31.78 -4.57 -10.84
CA ASP A 346 33.20 -4.68 -10.54
C ASP A 346 33.46 -4.47 -9.04
N TYR A 347 32.86 -3.43 -8.45
CA TYR A 347 33.02 -3.12 -7.03
C TYR A 347 32.45 -4.21 -6.09
N LEU A 348 31.30 -4.79 -6.42
CA LEU A 348 30.60 -5.76 -5.57
C LEU A 348 31.13 -7.19 -5.74
N LYS A 349 31.99 -7.46 -6.74
CA LYS A 349 32.53 -8.79 -7.03
C LYS A 349 33.24 -9.42 -5.83
N SER A 350 33.94 -8.62 -5.03
CA SER A 350 34.64 -9.08 -3.82
C SER A 350 33.81 -8.95 -2.53
N ARG A 351 32.55 -8.50 -2.61
CA ARG A 351 31.71 -8.12 -1.47
C ARG A 351 30.37 -8.86 -1.51
N PRO A 352 30.35 -10.16 -1.12
CA PRO A 352 29.14 -10.99 -1.21
C PRO A 352 27.98 -10.49 -0.34
N TRP A 353 28.28 -9.71 0.70
CA TRP A 353 27.34 -9.07 1.64
C TRP A 353 27.04 -7.60 1.29
N GLY A 354 27.61 -7.06 0.19
CA GLY A 354 27.37 -5.69 -0.23
C GLY A 354 28.09 -4.66 0.63
N GLY A 355 27.74 -3.38 0.44
CA GLY A 355 28.35 -2.25 1.12
C GLY A 355 27.65 -1.80 2.42
N GLY A 356 26.60 -2.50 2.84
CA GLY A 356 25.78 -2.18 4.00
C GLY A 356 24.55 -1.33 3.66
N VAL A 357 23.54 -1.40 4.53
CA VAL A 357 22.25 -0.71 4.34
C VAL A 357 22.43 0.80 4.48
N GLY A 358 21.84 1.55 3.54
CA GLY A 358 21.94 3.01 3.50
C GLY A 358 23.24 3.56 2.91
N ILE A 359 24.08 2.70 2.30
CA ILE A 359 25.35 3.09 1.68
C ILE A 359 25.21 3.79 0.31
N ILE A 360 24.08 3.61 -0.37
CA ILE A 360 23.83 4.04 -1.75
C ILE A 360 22.53 4.85 -1.87
N GLY A 361 22.40 5.65 -2.93
CA GLY A 361 21.25 6.51 -3.18
C GLY A 361 21.22 7.72 -2.25
N ASN A 362 20.04 8.32 -2.05
CA ASN A 362 19.92 9.56 -1.27
C ASN A 362 20.45 9.41 0.17
N THR A 363 20.19 8.26 0.80
CA THR A 363 20.71 7.97 2.14
C THR A 363 22.24 7.84 2.15
N GLY A 364 22.83 7.24 1.11
CA GLY A 364 24.28 7.15 0.95
C GLY A 364 24.93 8.52 0.86
N ILE A 365 24.37 9.41 0.04
CA ILE A 365 24.86 10.78 -0.16
C ILE A 365 24.89 11.57 1.16
N HIS A 366 23.84 11.45 1.98
CA HIS A 366 23.72 12.22 3.22
C HIS A 366 24.48 11.63 4.41
N TYR A 367 24.52 10.30 4.55
CA TYR A 367 25.02 9.63 5.75
C TYR A 367 26.34 8.88 5.55
N ASN A 368 26.79 8.71 4.30
CA ASN A 368 28.04 8.05 3.95
C ASN A 368 28.86 8.88 2.94
N PRO A 369 29.09 10.19 3.18
CA PRO A 369 29.80 11.04 2.23
C PRO A 369 31.23 10.54 2.00
N GLY A 370 31.70 10.60 0.75
CA GLY A 370 33.05 10.18 0.36
C GLY A 370 33.21 8.68 0.11
N LYS A 371 32.21 7.84 0.38
CA LYS A 371 32.24 6.42 0.01
C LYS A 371 31.91 6.21 -1.46
N TYR A 372 32.55 5.21 -2.06
CA TYR A 372 32.41 4.90 -3.48
C TYR A 372 30.93 4.66 -3.89
N LEU A 373 30.21 3.81 -3.15
CA LEU A 373 28.81 3.51 -3.43
C LEU A 373 27.86 4.71 -3.24
N ALA A 374 28.23 5.72 -2.46
CA ALA A 374 27.43 6.94 -2.31
C ALA A 374 27.51 7.84 -3.56
N SER A 375 28.54 7.66 -4.40
CA SER A 375 28.76 8.43 -5.63
C SER A 375 28.00 7.87 -6.84
N ILE A 376 27.55 6.62 -6.77
CA ILE A 376 26.86 5.94 -7.86
C ILE A 376 25.35 5.90 -7.55
N PRO A 377 24.49 6.39 -8.45
CA PRO A 377 23.05 6.24 -8.27
C PRO A 377 22.65 4.77 -8.48
N PRO A 378 21.74 4.23 -7.65
CA PRO A 378 21.30 2.83 -7.77
C PRO A 378 20.40 2.59 -9.00
N ASP A 379 19.73 3.62 -9.52
CA ASP A 379 18.82 3.64 -10.68
C ASP A 379 17.59 2.69 -10.63
N SER A 380 17.60 1.70 -9.75
CA SER A 380 16.55 0.70 -9.53
C SER A 380 16.59 0.17 -8.10
N TYR A 381 15.46 -0.35 -7.62
CA TYR A 381 15.45 -0.97 -6.30
C TYR A 381 16.26 -2.26 -6.24
N TRP A 382 16.28 -3.05 -7.32
CA TRP A 382 16.97 -4.34 -7.35
C TRP A 382 18.49 -4.14 -7.24
N VAL A 383 19.04 -3.19 -8.00
CA VAL A 383 20.45 -2.81 -7.90
C VAL A 383 20.74 -2.19 -6.53
N LYS A 384 19.81 -1.42 -5.95
CA LYS A 384 19.97 -0.90 -4.59
C LYS A 384 20.08 -2.02 -3.56
N VAL A 385 19.19 -3.02 -3.62
CA VAL A 385 19.24 -4.21 -2.76
C VAL A 385 20.56 -4.94 -2.95
N TRP A 386 21.01 -5.12 -4.19
CA TRP A 386 22.30 -5.75 -4.46
C TRP A 386 23.49 -4.96 -3.89
N ALA A 387 23.50 -3.64 -4.05
CA ALA A 387 24.58 -2.80 -3.53
C ALA A 387 24.60 -2.76 -1.99
N MET A 388 23.44 -2.78 -1.34
CA MET A 388 23.35 -2.74 0.13
C MET A 388 23.62 -4.10 0.79
N TYR A 389 23.04 -5.18 0.26
CA TYR A 389 23.02 -6.50 0.89
C TYR A 389 23.87 -7.56 0.17
N GLY A 390 24.49 -7.18 -0.96
CA GLY A 390 25.29 -8.06 -1.78
C GLY A 390 24.47 -9.08 -2.57
N VAL A 391 25.18 -10.01 -3.21
CA VAL A 391 24.53 -11.10 -3.97
C VAL A 391 23.74 -12.01 -3.05
N ALA A 392 24.21 -12.24 -1.82
CA ALA A 392 23.52 -13.10 -0.85
C ALA A 392 22.14 -12.52 -0.50
N GLY A 393 22.08 -11.23 -0.16
CA GLY A 393 20.83 -10.57 0.17
C GLY A 393 19.93 -10.37 -1.03
N LEU A 394 20.47 -10.12 -2.23
CA LEU A 394 19.68 -10.05 -3.46
C LEU A 394 18.99 -11.39 -3.76
N VAL A 395 19.72 -12.51 -3.67
CA VAL A 395 19.16 -13.85 -3.90
C VAL A 395 18.09 -14.18 -2.86
N LEU A 396 18.35 -13.87 -1.58
CA LEU A 396 17.35 -14.03 -0.52
C LEU A 396 16.09 -13.20 -0.81
N TRP A 397 16.25 -11.92 -1.12
CA TRP A 397 15.14 -11.01 -1.40
C TRP A 397 14.32 -11.49 -2.60
N LEU A 398 14.97 -11.79 -3.73
CA LEU A 398 14.31 -12.32 -4.93
C LEU A 398 13.62 -13.66 -4.64
N GLY A 399 14.26 -14.54 -3.88
CA GLY A 399 13.67 -15.82 -3.44
C GLY A 399 12.36 -15.61 -2.67
N ILE A 400 12.34 -14.65 -1.74
CA ILE A 400 11.13 -14.28 -1.01
C ILE A 400 10.07 -13.70 -1.95
N MET A 401 10.45 -12.79 -2.87
CA MET A 401 9.51 -12.20 -3.83
C MET A 401 8.86 -13.26 -4.73
N VAL A 402 9.66 -14.18 -5.29
CA VAL A 402 9.20 -15.28 -6.14
C VAL A 402 8.30 -16.22 -5.34
N TYR A 403 8.67 -16.56 -4.09
CA TYR A 403 7.86 -17.38 -3.21
C TYR A 403 6.48 -16.74 -2.94
N ILE A 404 6.43 -15.45 -2.60
CA ILE A 404 5.18 -14.71 -2.36
C ILE A 404 4.29 -14.73 -3.61
N LEU A 405 4.85 -14.46 -4.79
CA LEU A 405 4.08 -14.47 -6.05
C LEU A 405 3.57 -15.88 -6.40
N GLY A 406 4.41 -16.91 -6.25
CA GLY A 406 4.06 -18.30 -6.51
C GLY A 406 2.96 -18.79 -5.56
N TYR A 407 3.13 -18.54 -4.25
CA TYR A 407 2.12 -18.87 -3.24
C TYR A 407 0.82 -18.11 -3.49
N GLY A 408 0.88 -16.81 -3.78
CA GLY A 408 -0.28 -15.99 -4.12
C GLY A 408 -1.03 -16.53 -5.33
N GLY A 409 -0.33 -16.93 -6.39
CA GLY A 409 -0.93 -17.58 -7.56
C GLY A 409 -1.65 -18.90 -7.21
N ALA A 410 -1.02 -19.73 -6.36
CA ALA A 410 -1.64 -20.97 -5.88
C ALA A 410 -2.91 -20.70 -5.05
N VAL A 411 -2.91 -19.67 -4.20
CA VAL A 411 -4.10 -19.25 -3.44
C VAL A 411 -5.22 -18.80 -4.40
N VAL A 412 -4.91 -17.96 -5.38
CA VAL A 412 -5.89 -17.51 -6.38
C VAL A 412 -6.51 -18.69 -7.10
N TRP A 413 -5.73 -19.70 -7.49
CA TRP A 413 -6.26 -20.90 -8.15
C TRP A 413 -7.17 -21.74 -7.25
N ARG A 414 -6.84 -21.88 -5.97
CA ARG A 414 -7.60 -22.67 -4.99
C ARG A 414 -8.86 -21.97 -4.48
N THR A 415 -8.93 -20.64 -4.60
CA THR A 415 -10.07 -19.83 -4.14
C THR A 415 -11.34 -20.20 -4.91
N ARG A 416 -12.43 -20.46 -4.19
CA ARG A 416 -13.71 -20.93 -4.73
C ARG A 416 -14.63 -19.78 -5.10
N ASP A 417 -14.78 -18.80 -4.21
CA ASP A 417 -15.64 -17.63 -4.45
C ASP A 417 -15.12 -16.80 -5.65
N PRO A 418 -15.88 -16.68 -6.75
CA PRO A 418 -15.45 -15.91 -7.94
C PRO A 418 -15.16 -14.45 -7.63
N ALA A 419 -15.92 -13.83 -6.72
CA ALA A 419 -15.74 -12.43 -6.35
C ALA A 419 -14.45 -12.21 -5.55
N LEU A 420 -14.15 -13.10 -4.61
CA LEU A 420 -12.89 -13.09 -3.86
C LEU A 420 -11.69 -13.41 -4.76
N LYS A 421 -11.82 -14.44 -5.62
CA LYS A 421 -10.77 -14.86 -6.56
C LYS A 421 -10.29 -13.69 -7.42
N VAL A 422 -11.20 -12.90 -7.99
CA VAL A 422 -10.83 -11.74 -8.82
C VAL A 422 -10.16 -10.63 -8.00
N LYS A 423 -10.59 -10.40 -6.75
CA LYS A 423 -9.92 -9.42 -5.87
C LYS A 423 -8.49 -9.85 -5.54
N LEU A 424 -8.29 -11.11 -5.17
CA LEU A 424 -6.95 -11.66 -4.90
C LEU A 424 -6.08 -11.63 -6.16
N LEU A 425 -6.64 -11.99 -7.33
CA LEU A 425 -5.95 -11.87 -8.62
C LEU A 425 -5.52 -10.43 -8.90
N ALA A 426 -6.39 -9.44 -8.66
CA ALA A 426 -6.09 -8.04 -8.87
C ALA A 426 -4.93 -7.57 -7.98
N LEU A 427 -4.94 -7.93 -6.69
CA LEU A 427 -3.86 -7.61 -5.75
C LEU A 427 -2.53 -8.27 -6.13
N LEU A 428 -2.56 -9.54 -6.54
CA LEU A 428 -1.37 -10.27 -7.01
C LEU A 428 -0.77 -9.62 -8.27
N ALA A 429 -1.61 -9.33 -9.26
CA ALA A 429 -1.21 -8.71 -10.51
C ALA A 429 -0.61 -7.32 -10.29
N GLY A 430 -1.25 -6.49 -9.45
CA GLY A 430 -0.74 -5.18 -9.07
C GLY A 430 0.63 -5.26 -8.38
N ALA A 431 0.77 -6.14 -7.38
CA ALA A 431 2.03 -6.34 -6.66
C ALA A 431 3.16 -6.83 -7.58
N ALA A 432 2.88 -7.77 -8.49
CA ALA A 432 3.85 -8.26 -9.45
C ALA A 432 4.28 -7.17 -10.45
N GLY A 433 3.33 -6.34 -10.90
CA GLY A 433 3.63 -5.16 -11.72
C GLY A 433 4.57 -4.20 -11.00
N SER A 434 4.29 -3.87 -9.74
CA SER A 434 5.15 -3.01 -8.92
C SER A 434 6.55 -3.61 -8.70
N LEU A 435 6.65 -4.92 -8.52
CA LEU A 435 7.92 -5.62 -8.34
C LEU A 435 8.82 -5.49 -9.57
N LEU A 436 8.30 -5.81 -10.76
CA LEU A 436 9.11 -5.77 -11.97
C LEU A 436 9.40 -4.34 -12.43
N CYS A 437 8.45 -3.42 -12.22
CA CYS A 437 8.72 -1.99 -12.40
C CYS A 437 9.90 -1.50 -11.56
N SER A 438 10.11 -2.13 -10.40
CA SER A 438 11.21 -1.77 -9.49
C SER A 438 12.60 -2.22 -9.96
N TYR A 439 12.69 -2.95 -11.08
CA TYR A 439 13.94 -3.13 -11.82
C TYR A 439 14.33 -1.87 -12.62
N GLY A 440 13.34 -1.06 -13.03
CA GLY A 440 13.58 0.17 -13.79
C GLY A 440 13.54 1.47 -12.97
N ASN A 441 13.11 1.39 -11.71
CA ASN A 441 12.96 2.53 -10.79
C ASN A 441 12.90 2.06 -9.31
N GLU A 442 13.03 2.95 -8.33
CA GLU A 442 12.84 2.63 -6.91
C GLU A 442 11.39 2.80 -6.47
N VAL A 443 10.51 1.83 -6.78
CA VAL A 443 9.05 1.99 -6.60
C VAL A 443 8.50 1.20 -5.43
N ILE A 444 8.82 -0.10 -5.35
CA ILE A 444 8.17 -1.03 -4.41
C ILE A 444 8.44 -0.73 -2.93
N ASN A 445 9.53 -0.03 -2.60
CA ASN A 445 9.91 0.33 -1.25
C ASN A 445 9.49 1.77 -0.85
N PHE A 446 8.93 2.55 -1.77
CA PHE A 446 8.50 3.92 -1.50
C PHE A 446 6.99 4.02 -1.26
N MET A 447 6.59 4.94 -0.38
CA MET A 447 5.18 5.21 -0.11
C MET A 447 4.52 5.96 -1.28
N PRO A 448 3.24 5.70 -1.58
CA PRO A 448 2.34 4.73 -0.93
C PRO A 448 2.46 3.30 -1.49
N SER A 449 3.22 3.06 -2.56
CA SER A 449 3.32 1.76 -3.24
C SER A 449 3.72 0.61 -2.31
N ALA A 450 4.70 0.82 -1.45
CA ALA A 450 5.15 -0.17 -0.46
C ALA A 450 4.01 -0.67 0.43
N LEU A 451 3.24 0.27 1.00
CA LEU A 451 2.08 -0.05 1.82
C LEU A 451 1.05 -0.89 1.05
N ILE A 452 0.77 -0.51 -0.21
CA ILE A 452 -0.23 -1.20 -1.03
C ILE A 452 0.23 -2.64 -1.28
N VAL A 453 1.50 -2.83 -1.62
CA VAL A 453 2.09 -4.15 -1.87
C VAL A 453 2.08 -5.02 -0.60
N TYR A 454 2.50 -4.49 0.54
CA TYR A 454 2.56 -5.26 1.80
C TYR A 454 1.17 -5.69 2.29
N VAL A 455 0.18 -4.79 2.23
CA VAL A 455 -1.22 -5.13 2.56
C VAL A 455 -1.80 -6.14 1.57
N SER A 456 -1.45 -6.01 0.27
CA SER A 456 -1.84 -6.96 -0.77
C SER A 456 -1.32 -8.37 -0.49
N TRP A 457 -0.05 -8.50 -0.09
CA TRP A 457 0.53 -9.78 0.30
C TRP A 457 -0.18 -10.38 1.51
N ALA A 458 -0.46 -9.58 2.55
CA ALA A 458 -1.19 -10.07 3.72
C ALA A 458 -2.58 -10.62 3.35
N PHE A 459 -3.33 -9.94 2.47
CA PHE A 459 -4.61 -10.46 1.98
C PHE A 459 -4.49 -11.73 1.14
N LEU A 460 -3.44 -11.86 0.32
CA LEU A 460 -3.16 -13.08 -0.43
C LEU A 460 -2.92 -14.26 0.51
N PHE A 461 -2.12 -14.08 1.57
CA PHE A 461 -1.84 -15.15 2.53
C PHE A 461 -3.06 -15.48 3.41
N MET A 462 -3.95 -14.50 3.66
CA MET A 462 -5.25 -14.73 4.30
C MET A 462 -6.33 -15.27 3.35
N GLY A 463 -6.06 -15.36 2.03
CA GLY A 463 -7.04 -15.74 1.03
C GLY A 463 -7.84 -17.01 1.37
N PRO A 464 -7.22 -18.12 1.80
CA PRO A 464 -7.94 -19.33 2.19
C PRO A 464 -8.90 -19.13 3.38
N GLN A 465 -8.54 -18.29 4.34
CA GLN A 465 -9.39 -17.94 5.50
C GLN A 465 -10.55 -17.02 5.09
N LEU A 466 -10.33 -16.15 4.11
CA LEU A 466 -11.37 -15.27 3.57
C LEU A 466 -12.37 -16.02 2.69
N ASP A 467 -11.97 -17.16 2.11
CA ASP A 467 -12.84 -17.98 1.27
C ASP A 467 -13.86 -18.80 2.11
N THR A 468 -13.63 -18.98 3.41
CA THR A 468 -14.38 -19.91 4.28
C THR A 468 -15.70 -19.36 4.87
N SER A 469 -16.38 -18.44 4.18
CA SER A 469 -17.68 -17.92 4.64
C SER A 469 -18.73 -17.83 3.53
N HIS A 470 -19.25 -19.00 3.14
CA HIS A 470 -20.62 -19.17 2.67
C HIS A 470 -21.03 -20.65 2.89
N PRO A 471 -22.01 -20.95 3.76
CA PRO A 471 -22.97 -21.98 3.40
C PRO A 471 -23.55 -21.53 2.06
N GLY A 472 -23.50 -22.38 1.03
CA GLY A 472 -24.19 -22.08 -0.23
C GLY A 472 -25.67 -21.73 0.04
N PRO A 473 -26.37 -21.11 -0.92
CA PRO A 473 -27.81 -20.90 -0.78
C PRO A 473 -28.43 -22.24 -0.38
N ARG A 474 -29.04 -22.30 0.81
CA ARG A 474 -29.80 -23.48 1.24
C ARG A 474 -30.74 -23.80 0.08
N SER A 475 -30.54 -24.98 -0.50
CA SER A 475 -31.51 -25.55 -1.44
C SER A 475 -32.88 -25.44 -0.80
N ARG A 476 -33.83 -24.81 -1.50
CA ARG A 476 -35.24 -24.90 -1.17
C ARG A 476 -35.57 -26.37 -0.88
N GLY A 477 -36.08 -26.67 0.30
CA GLY A 477 -36.55 -28.01 0.63
C GLY A 477 -36.18 -28.51 2.02
N GLU A 478 -36.30 -27.67 3.06
CA GLU A 478 -36.61 -28.15 4.39
C GLU A 478 -37.79 -27.32 4.88
N GLU A 479 -39.00 -27.87 4.71
CA GLU A 479 -40.22 -27.37 5.31
C GLU A 479 -40.05 -27.37 6.83
N GLU A 480 -40.08 -26.18 7.44
CA GLU A 480 -40.38 -26.05 8.86
C GLU A 480 -41.80 -26.62 9.08
N PRO A 481 -42.00 -27.54 10.05
CA PRO A 481 -43.34 -27.96 10.40
C PRO A 481 -44.09 -26.78 11.03
N ASN A 482 -45.12 -26.35 10.31
CA ASN A 482 -46.11 -25.36 10.71
C ASN A 482 -46.76 -25.76 12.05
N VAL A 483 -46.41 -25.07 13.14
CA VAL A 483 -47.20 -25.08 14.37
C VAL A 483 -47.99 -23.78 14.43
N SER A 484 -49.15 -23.80 13.79
CA SER A 484 -50.17 -22.77 13.97
C SER A 484 -50.86 -22.97 15.32
N ASN A 485 -50.87 -21.87 16.07
CA ASN A 485 -51.60 -21.56 17.28
C ASN A 485 -53.04 -22.13 17.29
N ASP A 486 -53.38 -22.95 18.30
CA ASP A 486 -54.76 -23.13 18.72
C ASP A 486 -54.88 -23.05 20.25
N ALA A 487 -55.99 -22.47 20.69
CA ALA A 487 -56.08 -21.67 21.90
C ALA A 487 -56.51 -22.43 23.18
N ARG A 488 -56.33 -21.72 24.32
CA ARG A 488 -57.03 -21.83 25.63
C ARG A 488 -56.43 -22.75 26.72
N THR A 489 -55.92 -22.09 27.77
CA THR A 489 -55.76 -22.51 29.19
C THR A 489 -57.08 -22.96 29.86
N PRO A 490 -57.11 -23.42 31.14
CA PRO A 490 -56.08 -24.03 32.01
C PRO A 490 -56.59 -25.30 32.77
N ARG A 491 -55.71 -26.09 33.40
CA ARG A 491 -55.90 -26.75 34.72
C ARG A 491 -54.82 -27.81 35.00
N GLY A 492 -54.39 -27.89 36.26
CA GLY A 492 -54.12 -29.21 36.88
C GLY A 492 -52.70 -29.47 37.38
N ARG A 493 -52.52 -29.33 38.70
CA ARG A 493 -51.48 -29.92 39.55
C ARG A 493 -51.06 -31.35 39.14
N SER A 494 -49.79 -31.70 39.25
CA SER A 494 -49.23 -32.43 40.42
C SER A 494 -47.85 -33.05 40.13
N ALA A 495 -47.13 -33.30 41.21
CA ALA A 495 -45.75 -33.74 41.27
C ALA A 495 -45.54 -35.26 41.15
N ARG A 496 -44.32 -35.66 40.77
CA ARG A 496 -43.54 -36.88 41.11
C ARG A 496 -42.71 -37.27 39.88
N ALA A 497 -41.55 -37.92 39.94
CA ALA A 497 -40.54 -38.24 40.94
C ALA A 497 -39.47 -39.06 40.16
N ALA A 498 -38.27 -39.12 40.72
CA ALA A 498 -37.11 -39.81 40.19
C ALA A 498 -37.32 -41.31 39.87
N ARG A 499 -36.53 -41.84 38.93
CA ARG A 499 -36.17 -43.27 38.85
C ARG A 499 -34.65 -43.41 38.70
N PRO A 500 -33.99 -44.27 39.50
CA PRO A 500 -32.56 -44.60 39.36
C PRO A 500 -32.34 -45.85 38.47
N ARG A 501 -31.09 -46.01 38.01
CA ARG A 501 -30.58 -47.18 37.27
C ARG A 501 -30.34 -48.37 38.22
N PRO A 502 -30.49 -49.64 37.78
CA PRO A 502 -29.92 -50.79 38.46
C PRO A 502 -28.57 -51.18 37.87
N SER A 503 -27.62 -51.48 38.75
CA SER A 503 -26.33 -52.13 38.50
C SER A 503 -26.43 -53.63 38.75
N GLU A 504 -26.03 -54.45 37.78
CA GLU A 504 -25.86 -55.90 37.91
C GLU A 504 -24.41 -56.26 38.26
N LEU A 505 -24.27 -56.83 39.46
CA LEU A 505 -23.48 -58.01 39.86
C LEU A 505 -22.21 -58.42 39.06
N LEU A 506 -21.09 -58.29 39.76
CA LEU A 506 -19.88 -59.16 39.77
C LEU A 506 -20.26 -60.66 39.99
N PRO A 507 -19.40 -61.68 39.70
CA PRO A 507 -17.96 -61.70 40.06
C PRO A 507 -16.96 -62.48 39.17
N SER A 508 -15.69 -62.05 39.21
CA SER A 508 -14.48 -62.85 39.46
C SER A 508 -13.28 -61.94 39.61
#